data_AF-A0A839S9J0-F1
#
_entry.id   AF-A0A839S9J0-F1
#
_cell.length_a   1.000
_cell.length_b   1.000
_cell.length_c   1.000
_cell.angle_alpha   90.00
_cell.angle_beta   90.00
_cell.angle_gamma   90.00
#
_symmetry.space_group_name_H-M   'P 1'
#
loop_
_entity.id
_entity.type
_entity.pdbx_description
1 polymer ?
#
loop_
_entity_poly.entity_id
_entity_poly.type
_entity_poly.pdbx_seq_one_letter_code
_entity_poly.pdbx_strand_id
1 'polypeptide(L)'
;MTTGTPRAGRRPSLVDLAMLVLAAGSVALLCYLMFFDVPAETAQTIFVVDTAICGVFLVEFLWRWHRAGWDKMFPVRGWYEILGMIPIAHPALRGFRLLRIVVVVVRLARTADRAFGERFTQKLVERYSTTIVQAIKKPVTVVVLDEVVKVLETGNYPENLARSLSQNQEMLREIVTEKLKNDPQAGRFSRLPFHDEVVHSVTDTVIRIVLEVLADDRIDHFFAEVVRENRQQIREAVSLGLHYEDDPELAERLPARPERSLFS
;
A
#
# COMPACT_ATOMS: atom_id res chain seq x y z
N MET A 1 -9.74 20.61 -14.56
CA MET A 1 -8.78 20.23 -15.62
C MET A 1 -7.60 21.18 -15.55
N THR A 2 -6.47 20.75 -14.98
CA THR A 2 -5.21 21.49 -14.95
C THR A 2 -4.18 20.68 -15.73
N THR A 3 -3.82 21.17 -16.92
CA THR A 3 -2.86 20.53 -17.82
C THR A 3 -1.44 20.65 -17.25
N GLY A 4 -0.92 19.55 -16.71
CA GLY A 4 0.50 19.41 -16.39
C GLY A 4 1.29 19.21 -17.69
N THR A 5 1.98 20.24 -18.16
CA THR A 5 2.99 20.12 -19.22
C THR A 5 4.12 19.18 -18.78
N PRO A 6 4.45 18.12 -19.55
CA PRO A 6 5.62 17.31 -19.28
C PRO A 6 6.88 18.14 -19.54
N ARG A 7 7.66 18.46 -18.50
CA ARG A 7 8.95 19.14 -18.65
C ARG A 7 9.92 18.21 -19.36
N ALA A 8 10.35 18.64 -20.54
CA ALA A 8 11.28 17.96 -21.43
C ALA A 8 12.53 17.44 -20.71
N GLY A 9 12.93 16.20 -21.02
CA GLY A 9 14.17 15.60 -20.55
C GLY A 9 15.37 16.40 -21.01
N ARG A 10 16.02 17.09 -20.07
CA ARG A 10 17.30 17.78 -20.30
C ARG A 10 18.34 16.71 -20.65
N ARG A 11 18.96 16.82 -21.82
CA ARG A 11 20.10 15.98 -22.24
C ARG A 11 21.18 16.04 -21.16
N PRO A 12 21.90 14.94 -20.87
CA PRO A 12 23.03 15.00 -19.95
C PRO A 12 23.98 16.10 -20.42
N SER A 13 24.36 16.99 -19.50
CA SER A 13 25.36 18.01 -19.81
C SER A 13 26.64 17.30 -20.23
N LEU A 14 27.41 17.87 -21.16
CA LEU A 14 28.75 17.37 -21.48
C LEU A 14 29.63 17.27 -20.23
N VAL A 15 29.38 18.15 -19.25
CA VAL A 15 30.01 18.10 -17.93
C VAL A 15 29.60 16.85 -17.15
N ASP A 16 28.31 16.51 -17.11
CA ASP A 16 27.81 15.33 -16.39
C ASP A 16 28.39 14.04 -16.96
N LEU A 17 28.49 13.97 -18.30
CA LEU A 17 29.09 12.83 -19.00
C LEU A 17 30.60 12.72 -18.72
N ALA A 18 31.33 13.83 -18.76
CA ALA A 18 32.75 13.87 -18.42
C ALA A 18 32.99 13.43 -16.96
N MET A 19 32.16 13.89 -16.02
CA MET A 19 32.26 13.52 -14.60
C MET A 19 31.89 12.05 -14.36
N LEU A 20 30.95 11.49 -15.12
CA LEU A 20 30.60 10.07 -15.05
C LEU A 20 31.77 9.19 -15.55
N VAL A 21 32.38 9.56 -16.68
CA VAL A 21 33.54 8.85 -17.23
C VAL A 21 34.73 8.90 -16.25
N LEU A 22 34.99 10.06 -15.66
CA LEU A 22 36.03 10.22 -14.62
C LEU A 22 35.74 9.37 -13.39
N ALA A 23 34.49 9.28 -12.94
CA ALA A 23 34.10 8.48 -11.78
C ALA A 23 34.26 6.97 -12.06
N ALA A 24 33.79 6.52 -13.22
CA ALA A 24 33.95 5.13 -13.66
C ALA A 24 35.43 4.75 -13.81
N GLY A 25 36.25 5.65 -14.37
CA GLY A 25 37.70 5.47 -14.46
C GLY A 25 38.38 5.34 -13.09
N SER A 26 37.99 6.18 -12.12
CA SER A 26 38.50 6.09 -10.73
C SER A 26 38.12 4.77 -10.05
N VAL A 27 36.88 4.30 -10.23
CA VAL A 27 36.44 3.00 -9.67
C VAL A 27 37.20 1.85 -10.31
N ALA A 28 37.35 1.85 -11.64
CA ALA A 28 38.11 0.82 -12.36
C ALA A 28 39.58 0.77 -11.92
N LEU A 29 40.20 1.93 -11.73
CA LEU A 29 41.57 2.07 -11.24
C LEU A 29 41.75 1.48 -9.83
N LEU A 30 40.78 1.71 -8.94
CA LEU A 30 40.78 1.14 -7.60
C LEU A 30 40.51 -0.37 -7.59
N CYS A 31 39.60 -0.86 -8.43
CA CYS A 31 39.37 -2.29 -8.60
C CYS A 31 40.65 -2.99 -9.10
N TYR A 32 41.36 -2.37 -10.05
CA TYR A 32 42.63 -2.89 -10.55
C TYR A 32 43.69 -3.01 -9.42
N LEU A 33 43.84 -1.99 -8.57
CA LEU A 33 44.70 -2.06 -7.38
C LEU A 33 44.25 -3.08 -6.32
N MET A 34 42.96 -3.46 -6.32
CA MET A 34 42.43 -4.42 -5.35
C MET A 34 42.68 -5.87 -5.77
N PHE A 35 42.59 -6.16 -7.06
CA PHE A 35 42.71 -7.53 -7.59
C PHE A 35 44.13 -7.90 -8.03
N PHE A 36 45.02 -6.93 -8.29
CA PHE A 36 46.38 -7.18 -8.75
C PHE A 36 47.42 -6.66 -7.74
N ASP A 37 48.46 -7.47 -7.47
CA ASP A 37 49.62 -7.05 -6.68
C ASP A 37 50.52 -6.14 -7.52
N VAL A 38 50.27 -4.83 -7.42
CA VAL A 38 50.95 -3.81 -8.24
C VAL A 38 52.29 -3.40 -7.60
N PRO A 39 53.40 -3.33 -8.38
CA PRO A 39 54.70 -2.85 -7.91
C PRO A 39 54.64 -1.44 -7.33
N ALA A 40 55.53 -1.13 -6.37
CA ALA A 40 55.51 0.14 -5.63
C ALA A 40 55.63 1.40 -6.51
N GLU A 41 56.33 1.31 -7.64
CA GLU A 41 56.48 2.41 -8.61
C GLU A 41 55.17 2.71 -9.34
N THR A 42 54.50 1.68 -9.86
CA THR A 42 53.20 1.82 -10.54
C THR A 42 52.10 2.28 -9.58
N ALA A 43 52.16 1.86 -8.30
CA ALA A 43 51.22 2.30 -7.28
C ALA A 43 51.31 3.82 -7.01
N GLN A 44 52.51 4.42 -7.14
CA GLN A 44 52.70 5.86 -6.98
C GLN A 44 52.08 6.65 -8.14
N THR A 45 52.26 6.19 -9.38
CA THR A 45 51.61 6.81 -10.55
C THR A 45 50.09 6.74 -10.43
N ILE A 46 49.55 5.59 -10.01
CA ILE A 46 48.12 5.42 -9.77
C ILE A 46 47.61 6.38 -8.68
N PHE A 47 48.37 6.58 -7.61
CA PHE A 47 48.00 7.54 -6.56
C PHE A 47 47.95 8.98 -7.07
N VAL A 48 48.90 9.38 -7.91
CA VAL A 48 48.92 10.74 -8.49
C VAL A 48 47.71 10.96 -9.39
N VAL A 49 47.36 9.96 -10.22
CA VAL A 49 46.17 10.01 -11.08
C VAL A 49 44.89 10.06 -10.24
N ASP A 50 44.77 9.24 -9.21
CA ASP A 50 43.62 9.23 -8.30
C ASP A 50 43.45 10.57 -7.58
N THR A 51 44.56 11.15 -7.11
CA THR A 51 44.59 12.46 -6.45
C THR A 51 44.17 13.59 -7.39
N ALA A 52 44.61 13.56 -8.65
CA ALA A 52 44.19 14.52 -9.66
C ALA A 52 42.68 14.43 -9.93
N ILE A 53 42.14 13.21 -10.06
CA ILE A 53 40.71 12.98 -10.25
C ILE A 53 39.90 13.47 -9.03
N CYS A 54 40.35 13.17 -7.81
CA CYS A 54 39.74 13.69 -6.58
C CYS A 54 39.76 15.23 -6.53
N GLY A 55 40.83 15.87 -7.01
CA GLY A 55 40.93 17.33 -7.11
C GLY A 55 39.88 17.93 -8.05
N VAL A 56 39.66 17.33 -9.21
CA VAL A 56 38.60 17.77 -10.15
C VAL A 56 37.22 17.67 -9.50
N PHE A 57 36.94 16.57 -8.77
CA PHE A 57 35.69 16.40 -8.04
C PHE A 57 35.50 17.42 -6.90
N LEU A 58 36.57 17.78 -6.21
CA LEU A 58 36.55 18.80 -5.16
C LEU A 58 36.19 20.18 -5.73
N VAL A 59 36.84 20.57 -6.83
CA VAL A 59 36.58 21.85 -7.48
C VAL A 59 35.13 21.95 -7.97
N GLU A 60 34.59 20.89 -8.57
CA GLU A 60 33.19 20.85 -9.00
C GLU A 60 32.21 20.99 -7.83
N PHE A 61 32.47 20.29 -6.73
CA PHE A 61 31.63 20.36 -5.53
C PHE A 61 31.68 21.75 -4.89
N LEU A 62 32.85 22.36 -4.78
CA LEU A 62 33.01 23.72 -4.28
C LEU A 62 32.27 24.72 -5.18
N TRP A 63 32.34 24.55 -6.50
CA TRP A 63 31.58 25.38 -7.44
C TRP A 63 30.07 25.23 -7.25
N ARG A 64 29.56 23.99 -7.11
CA ARG A 64 28.13 23.71 -6.86
C ARG A 64 27.67 24.29 -5.52
N TRP A 65 28.49 24.16 -4.48
CA TRP A 65 28.21 24.69 -3.15
C TRP A 65 28.18 26.23 -3.15
N HIS A 66 29.12 26.86 -3.86
CA HIS A 66 29.12 28.31 -4.07
C HIS A 66 27.85 28.77 -4.80
N ARG A 67 27.44 28.06 -5.87
CA ARG A 67 26.23 28.37 -6.63
C ARG A 67 24.94 28.14 -5.83
N ALA A 68 24.97 27.23 -4.85
CA ALA A 68 23.88 26.99 -3.90
C ALA A 68 23.84 28.02 -2.75
N GLY A 69 24.68 29.07 -2.79
CA GLY A 69 24.66 30.14 -1.79
C GLY A 69 25.27 29.74 -0.46
N TRP A 70 26.21 28.79 -0.44
CA TRP A 70 26.90 28.35 0.77
C TRP A 70 25.98 27.76 1.84
N ASP A 71 24.90 27.07 1.43
CA ASP A 71 24.00 26.37 2.35
C ASP A 71 24.80 25.34 3.19
N LYS A 72 24.71 25.45 4.52
CA LYS A 72 25.39 24.54 5.45
C LYS A 72 24.80 23.12 5.41
N MET A 73 23.57 22.97 4.93
CA MET A 73 22.92 21.67 4.78
C MET A 73 23.36 20.93 3.51
N PHE A 74 23.96 21.64 2.55
CA PHE A 74 24.47 21.09 1.29
C PHE A 74 25.52 19.99 1.49
N PRO A 75 26.60 20.20 2.28
CA PRO A 75 27.59 19.15 2.56
C PRO A 75 27.05 17.98 3.39
N VAL A 76 26.08 18.21 4.28
CA VAL A 76 25.48 17.16 5.11
C VAL A 76 24.63 16.22 4.27
N ARG A 77 23.85 16.75 3.31
CA ARG A 77 23.09 15.93 2.36
C ARG A 77 23.99 15.22 1.36
N GLY A 78 25.08 15.88 0.95
CA GLY A 78 26.09 15.35 0.03
C GLY A 78 27.27 14.65 0.71
N TRP A 79 27.09 14.07 1.90
CA TRP A 79 28.22 13.52 2.68
C TRP A 79 28.99 12.42 1.94
N TYR A 80 28.33 11.64 1.08
CA TYR A 80 28.96 10.68 0.17
C TYR A 80 29.89 11.36 -0.86
N GLU A 81 29.55 12.56 -1.33
CA GLU A 81 30.41 13.34 -2.23
C GLU A 81 31.68 13.81 -1.52
N ILE A 82 31.61 14.14 -0.23
CA ILE A 82 32.76 14.56 0.58
C ILE A 82 33.71 13.38 0.84
N LEU A 83 33.17 12.24 1.26
CA LEU A 83 33.98 11.05 1.51
C LEU A 83 34.62 10.49 0.24
N GLY A 84 33.95 10.65 -0.92
CA GLY A 84 34.51 10.26 -2.21
C GLY A 84 35.68 11.12 -2.71
N MET A 85 36.01 12.24 -2.04
CA MET A 85 37.12 13.13 -2.42
C MET A 85 38.45 12.77 -1.77
N ILE A 86 38.47 11.80 -0.86
CA ILE A 86 39.69 11.43 -0.14
C ILE A 86 40.50 10.47 -1.03
N PRO A 87 41.71 10.85 -1.50
CA PRO A 87 42.59 9.96 -2.25
C PRO A 87 43.26 8.99 -1.27
N ILE A 88 43.01 7.68 -1.41
CA ILE A 88 43.42 6.68 -0.40
C ILE A 88 44.67 5.91 -0.75
N ALA A 89 45.29 6.13 -1.91
CA ALA A 89 46.62 5.56 -2.15
C ALA A 89 47.75 6.29 -1.37
N HIS A 90 47.45 6.80 -0.17
CA HIS A 90 48.45 7.21 0.80
C HIS A 90 49.15 5.95 1.38
N PRO A 91 50.48 5.82 1.25
CA PRO A 91 51.22 4.61 1.67
C PRO A 91 51.10 4.23 3.15
N ALA A 92 50.63 5.15 4.00
CA ALA A 92 50.53 4.99 5.45
C ALA A 92 49.31 4.16 5.90
N LEU A 93 48.29 3.97 5.05
CA LEU A 93 47.05 3.25 5.38
C LEU A 93 47.03 1.80 4.85
N ARG A 94 48.18 1.27 4.40
CA ARG A 94 48.31 -0.09 3.83
C ARG A 94 47.78 -1.20 4.75
N GLY A 95 47.75 -1.00 6.07
CA GLY A 95 47.33 -2.01 7.05
C GLY A 95 45.81 -2.20 7.21
N PHE A 96 44.97 -1.25 6.80
CA PHE A 96 43.53 -1.30 7.11
C PHE A 96 42.70 -1.75 5.89
N ARG A 97 42.58 -3.07 5.69
CA ARG A 97 41.77 -3.68 4.62
C ARG A 97 40.32 -3.20 4.63
N LEU A 98 39.72 -2.99 5.81
CA LEU A 98 38.35 -2.49 5.95
C LEU A 98 38.18 -1.08 5.38
N LEU A 99 39.15 -0.18 5.60
CA LEU A 99 39.07 1.20 5.14
C LEU A 99 39.04 1.26 3.60
N ARG A 100 39.80 0.37 2.94
CA ARG A 100 39.79 0.23 1.47
C ARG A 100 38.42 -0.19 0.96
N ILE A 101 37.79 -1.19 1.58
CA ILE A 101 36.47 -1.70 1.18
C ILE A 101 35.40 -0.61 1.36
N VAL A 102 35.36 0.03 2.53
CA VAL A 102 34.39 1.10 2.82
C VAL A 102 34.47 2.20 1.78
N VAL A 103 35.68 2.58 1.35
CA VAL A 103 35.84 3.67 0.39
C VAL A 103 35.52 3.25 -1.04
N VAL A 104 35.83 2.02 -1.45
CA VAL A 104 35.36 1.47 -2.73
C VAL A 104 33.83 1.48 -2.74
N VAL A 105 33.18 1.05 -1.66
CA VAL A 105 31.72 1.08 -1.53
C VAL A 105 31.18 2.52 -1.61
N VAL A 106 31.82 3.49 -0.94
CA VAL A 106 31.41 4.90 -1.00
C VAL A 106 31.60 5.50 -2.40
N ARG A 107 32.70 5.19 -3.10
CA ARG A 107 32.94 5.66 -4.48
C ARG A 107 31.99 4.99 -5.48
N LEU A 108 31.65 3.72 -5.26
CA LEU A 108 30.66 3.00 -6.05
C LEU A 108 29.27 3.57 -5.81
N ALA A 109 28.91 3.85 -4.55
CA ALA A 109 27.67 4.52 -4.18
C ALA A 109 27.58 5.92 -4.82
N ARG A 110 28.66 6.72 -4.80
CA ARG A 110 28.73 8.01 -5.49
C ARG A 110 28.58 7.88 -7.01
N THR A 111 29.25 6.90 -7.63
CA THR A 111 29.18 6.68 -9.08
C THR A 111 27.78 6.24 -9.47
N ALA A 112 27.16 5.40 -8.65
CA ALA A 112 25.76 5.05 -8.77
C ALA A 112 24.88 6.30 -8.60
N ASP A 113 25.04 7.09 -7.54
CA ASP A 113 24.26 8.31 -7.33
C ASP A 113 24.44 9.33 -8.46
N ARG A 114 25.63 9.46 -9.06
CA ARG A 114 25.84 10.31 -10.25
C ARG A 114 25.22 9.73 -11.52
N ALA A 115 25.30 8.41 -11.72
CA ALA A 115 24.70 7.73 -12.87
C ALA A 115 23.16 7.63 -12.77
N PHE A 116 22.63 7.58 -11.55
CA PHE A 116 21.23 7.26 -11.24
C PHE A 116 20.46 8.41 -10.56
N GLY A 117 21.05 9.62 -10.52
CA GLY A 117 20.68 10.78 -9.70
C GLY A 117 19.19 10.98 -9.41
N GLU A 118 18.86 11.12 -8.11
CA GLU A 118 17.62 11.59 -7.43
C GLU A 118 16.25 11.08 -7.93
N ARG A 119 16.15 10.47 -9.10
CA ARG A 119 14.91 10.04 -9.78
C ARG A 119 14.74 8.53 -9.76
N PHE A 120 15.84 7.77 -9.63
CA PHE A 120 15.72 6.32 -9.52
C PHE A 120 15.12 5.94 -8.18
N THR A 121 15.58 6.49 -7.05
CA THR A 121 14.99 6.19 -5.73
C THR A 121 13.50 6.51 -5.68
N GLN A 122 13.03 7.63 -6.24
CA GLN A 122 11.59 7.93 -6.29
C GLN A 122 10.82 6.98 -7.23
N LYS A 123 11.32 6.69 -8.43
CA LYS A 123 10.62 5.81 -9.39
C LYS A 123 10.70 4.32 -9.05
N LEU A 124 11.79 3.87 -8.43
CA LEU A 124 11.94 2.51 -7.92
C LEU A 124 11.02 2.33 -6.72
N VAL A 125 11.00 3.28 -5.78
CA VAL A 125 10.09 3.23 -4.66
C VAL A 125 8.64 3.26 -5.16
N GLU A 126 8.23 4.16 -6.06
CA GLU A 126 6.85 4.16 -6.58
C GLU A 126 6.48 2.87 -7.31
N ARG A 127 7.35 2.35 -8.18
CA ARG A 127 7.04 1.18 -9.01
C ARG A 127 7.03 -0.11 -8.20
N TYR A 128 8.03 -0.31 -7.33
CA TYR A 128 8.11 -1.52 -6.52
C TYR A 128 7.21 -1.44 -5.28
N SER A 129 7.04 -0.28 -4.63
CA SER A 129 6.09 -0.16 -3.53
C SER A 129 4.67 -0.41 -3.99
N THR A 130 4.23 0.09 -5.15
CA THR A 130 2.85 -0.17 -5.61
C THR A 130 2.61 -1.67 -5.87
N THR A 131 3.52 -2.34 -6.58
CA THR A 131 3.40 -3.78 -6.87
C THR A 131 3.51 -4.63 -5.61
N ILE A 132 4.46 -4.35 -4.72
CA ILE A 132 4.65 -5.06 -3.45
C ILE A 132 3.43 -4.84 -2.54
N VAL A 133 2.97 -3.59 -2.40
CA VAL A 133 1.81 -3.24 -1.58
C VAL A 133 0.55 -3.90 -2.12
N GLN A 134 0.31 -3.92 -3.44
CA GLN A 134 -0.85 -4.61 -4.01
C GLN A 134 -0.78 -6.13 -3.83
N ALA A 135 0.41 -6.73 -3.98
CA ALA A 135 0.62 -8.16 -3.75
C ALA A 135 0.41 -8.57 -2.29
N ILE A 136 0.70 -7.68 -1.34
CA ILE A 136 0.49 -7.91 0.10
C ILE A 136 -0.95 -7.60 0.52
N LYS A 137 -1.56 -6.53 -0.01
CA LYS A 137 -2.91 -6.08 0.37
C LYS A 137 -3.95 -7.17 0.18
N LYS A 138 -3.95 -7.87 -0.96
CA LYS A 138 -4.96 -8.90 -1.26
C LYS A 138 -4.96 -10.04 -0.21
N PRO A 139 -3.82 -10.71 0.09
CA PRO A 139 -3.75 -11.70 1.15
C PRO A 139 -4.14 -11.15 2.53
N VAL A 140 -3.67 -9.95 2.89
CA VAL A 140 -3.96 -9.35 4.18
C VAL A 140 -5.45 -9.09 4.34
N THR A 141 -6.12 -8.54 3.33
CA THR A 141 -7.57 -8.30 3.36
C THR A 141 -8.35 -9.61 3.52
N VAL A 142 -7.94 -10.69 2.85
CA VAL A 142 -8.59 -12.00 3.01
C VAL A 142 -8.45 -12.51 4.45
N VAL A 143 -7.24 -12.43 5.02
CA VAL A 143 -7.00 -12.89 6.41
C VAL A 143 -7.77 -12.04 7.42
N VAL A 144 -7.79 -10.72 7.24
CA VAL A 144 -8.55 -9.81 8.13
C VAL A 144 -10.05 -10.07 8.02
N LEU A 145 -10.57 -10.26 6.81
CA LEU A 145 -11.96 -10.62 6.59
C LEU A 145 -12.29 -11.97 7.25
N ASP A 146 -11.43 -12.98 7.10
CA ASP A 146 -11.61 -14.29 7.75
C ASP A 146 -11.71 -14.13 9.28
N GLU A 147 -10.86 -13.30 9.89
CA GLU A 147 -10.89 -13.03 11.34
C GLU A 147 -12.16 -12.28 11.76
N VAL A 148 -12.55 -11.23 11.03
CA VAL A 148 -13.79 -10.48 11.30
C VAL A 148 -15.00 -11.42 11.20
N VAL A 149 -15.07 -12.24 10.16
CA VAL A 149 -16.20 -13.15 9.97
C VAL A 149 -16.25 -14.24 11.03
N LYS A 150 -15.09 -14.74 11.49
CA LYS A 150 -15.06 -15.67 12.62
C LYS A 150 -15.65 -15.05 13.89
N VAL A 151 -15.41 -13.77 14.14
CA VAL A 151 -16.07 -13.04 15.23
C VAL A 151 -17.57 -12.95 14.98
N LEU A 152 -18.00 -12.67 13.74
CA LEU A 152 -19.42 -12.65 13.37
C LEU A 152 -20.11 -14.02 13.57
N GLU A 153 -19.44 -15.12 13.19
CA GLU A 153 -19.95 -16.50 13.38
C GLU A 153 -20.18 -16.83 14.87
N THR A 154 -19.45 -16.18 15.78
CA THR A 154 -19.56 -16.40 17.23
C THR A 154 -20.46 -15.38 17.96
N GLY A 155 -21.03 -14.39 17.24
CA GLY A 155 -21.83 -13.33 17.84
C GLY A 155 -23.31 -13.69 17.99
N ASN A 156 -23.94 -13.20 19.07
CA ASN A 156 -25.38 -13.40 19.35
C ASN A 156 -26.28 -12.44 18.54
N TYR A 157 -26.16 -12.45 17.20
CA TYR A 157 -26.93 -11.53 16.34
C TYR A 157 -28.44 -11.74 16.37
N PRO A 158 -28.97 -12.99 16.36
CA PRO A 158 -30.41 -13.22 16.47
C PRO A 158 -30.98 -12.67 17.78
N GLU A 159 -30.29 -12.92 18.89
CA GLU A 159 -30.69 -12.42 20.21
C GLU A 159 -30.60 -10.88 20.28
N ASN A 160 -29.55 -10.28 19.73
CA ASN A 160 -29.42 -8.82 19.63
C ASN A 160 -30.55 -8.21 18.79
N LEU A 161 -30.93 -8.87 17.69
CA LEU A 161 -32.05 -8.45 16.85
C LEU A 161 -33.38 -8.58 17.61
N ALA A 162 -33.61 -9.68 18.32
CA ALA A 162 -34.78 -9.85 19.19
C ALA A 162 -34.85 -8.76 20.26
N ARG A 163 -33.71 -8.40 20.86
CA ARG A 163 -33.62 -7.32 21.84
C ARG A 163 -33.97 -5.96 21.23
N SER A 164 -33.43 -5.65 20.05
CA SER A 164 -33.76 -4.39 19.35
C SER A 164 -35.22 -4.33 18.90
N LEU A 165 -35.77 -5.43 18.39
CA LEU A 165 -37.18 -5.51 17.99
C LEU A 165 -38.12 -5.41 19.20
N SER A 166 -37.76 -6.02 20.33
CA SER A 166 -38.56 -5.92 21.57
C SER A 166 -38.54 -4.51 22.17
N GLN A 167 -37.42 -3.80 22.06
CA GLN A 167 -37.32 -2.39 22.48
C GLN A 167 -38.12 -1.43 21.58
N ASN A 168 -38.40 -1.81 20.34
CA ASN A 168 -39.07 -0.97 19.34
C ASN A 168 -40.43 -1.53 18.90
N GLN A 169 -41.12 -2.30 19.75
CA GLN A 169 -42.40 -2.94 19.40
C GLN A 169 -43.49 -1.95 18.97
N GLU A 170 -43.55 -0.77 19.59
CA GLU A 170 -44.54 0.26 19.23
C GLU A 170 -44.32 0.78 17.80
N MET A 171 -43.07 1.06 17.43
CA MET A 171 -42.71 1.45 16.06
C MET A 171 -43.08 0.35 15.06
N LEU A 172 -42.78 -0.92 15.38
CA LEU A 172 -43.11 -2.04 14.50
C LEU A 172 -44.62 -2.20 14.33
N ARG A 173 -45.41 -2.04 15.39
CA ARG A 173 -46.87 -2.06 15.33
C ARG A 173 -47.42 -0.98 14.41
N GLU A 174 -46.90 0.23 14.50
CA GLU A 174 -47.30 1.34 13.64
C GLU A 174 -47.01 1.01 12.17
N ILE A 175 -45.79 0.58 11.86
CA ILE A 175 -45.38 0.20 10.50
C ILE A 175 -46.24 -0.95 9.97
N VAL A 176 -46.43 -2.04 10.73
CA VAL A 176 -47.22 -3.19 10.29
C VAL A 176 -48.68 -2.81 10.07
N THR A 177 -49.26 -2.01 10.97
CA THR A 177 -50.65 -1.53 10.83
C THR A 177 -50.81 -0.64 9.59
N GLU A 178 -49.85 0.26 9.35
CA GLU A 178 -49.83 1.13 8.16
C GLU A 178 -49.72 0.30 6.88
N LYS A 179 -48.78 -0.67 6.83
CA LYS A 179 -48.62 -1.55 5.66
C LYS A 179 -49.83 -2.42 5.42
N LEU A 180 -50.45 -2.96 6.48
CA LEU A 180 -51.64 -3.80 6.34
C LEU A 180 -52.86 -3.01 5.88
N LYS A 181 -53.04 -1.77 6.34
CA LYS A 181 -54.11 -0.87 5.85
C LYS A 181 -53.96 -0.55 4.36
N ASN A 182 -52.73 -0.47 3.88
CA ASN A 182 -52.39 -0.18 2.49
C ASN A 182 -52.28 -1.44 1.59
N ASP A 183 -52.42 -2.65 2.16
CA ASP A 183 -52.31 -3.89 1.41
C ASP A 183 -53.61 -4.16 0.59
N PRO A 184 -53.52 -4.28 -0.75
CA PRO A 184 -54.69 -4.53 -1.61
C PRO A 184 -55.44 -5.83 -1.29
N GLN A 185 -54.75 -6.85 -0.78
CA GLN A 185 -55.34 -8.12 -0.40
C GLN A 185 -56.01 -8.04 0.99
N ALA A 186 -55.46 -7.23 1.89
CA ALA A 186 -56.06 -6.99 3.22
C ALA A 186 -57.29 -6.06 3.17
N GLY A 187 -57.44 -5.25 2.11
CA GLY A 187 -58.57 -4.31 1.94
C GLY A 187 -59.97 -4.93 1.89
N ARG A 188 -60.10 -6.27 1.75
CA ARG A 188 -61.39 -6.96 1.93
C ARG A 188 -61.76 -7.16 3.40
N PHE A 189 -60.78 -7.25 4.29
CA PHE A 189 -60.99 -7.47 5.73
C PHE A 189 -61.34 -6.18 6.49
N SER A 190 -61.00 -4.99 5.95
CA SER A 190 -61.33 -3.69 6.56
C SER A 190 -62.83 -3.37 6.58
N ARG A 191 -63.67 -4.17 5.89
CA ARG A 191 -65.14 -4.03 5.86
C ARG A 191 -65.85 -4.78 6.99
N LEU A 192 -65.14 -5.60 7.76
CA LEU A 192 -65.71 -6.35 8.87
C LEU A 192 -65.72 -5.52 10.16
N PRO A 193 -66.74 -5.66 11.02
CA PRO A 193 -66.70 -5.07 12.35
C PRO A 193 -65.54 -5.69 13.15
N PHE A 194 -64.93 -4.89 14.05
CA PHE A 194 -63.80 -5.29 14.92
C PHE A 194 -62.47 -5.61 14.20
N HIS A 195 -62.29 -5.22 12.93
CA HIS A 195 -61.07 -5.56 12.18
C HIS A 195 -59.79 -5.02 12.84
N ASP A 196 -59.81 -3.80 13.40
CA ASP A 196 -58.65 -3.21 14.06
C ASP A 196 -58.21 -4.03 15.29
N GLU A 197 -59.15 -4.50 16.12
CA GLU A 197 -58.84 -5.32 17.30
C GLU A 197 -58.23 -6.68 16.93
N VAL A 198 -58.73 -7.31 15.86
CA VAL A 198 -58.19 -8.56 15.34
C VAL A 198 -56.79 -8.34 14.77
N VAL A 199 -56.59 -7.27 13.99
CA VAL A 199 -55.28 -6.92 13.42
C VAL A 199 -54.27 -6.66 14.53
N HIS A 200 -54.62 -5.89 15.56
CA HIS A 200 -53.73 -5.64 16.69
C HIS A 200 -53.37 -6.94 17.43
N SER A 201 -54.36 -7.78 17.74
CA SER A 201 -54.14 -9.05 18.45
C SER A 201 -53.26 -10.03 17.66
N VAL A 202 -53.49 -10.12 16.34
CA VAL A 202 -52.70 -10.96 15.43
C VAL A 202 -51.29 -10.40 15.31
N THR A 203 -51.14 -9.09 15.11
CA THR A 203 -49.84 -8.41 15.01
C THR A 203 -49.01 -8.63 16.28
N ASP A 204 -49.61 -8.46 17.45
CA ASP A 204 -48.97 -8.71 18.74
C ASP A 204 -48.52 -10.16 18.90
N THR A 205 -49.37 -11.09 18.47
CA THR A 205 -49.06 -12.52 18.51
C THR A 205 -47.90 -12.85 17.57
N VAL A 206 -47.91 -12.32 16.34
CA VAL A 206 -46.85 -12.54 15.36
C VAL A 206 -45.53 -11.93 15.84
N ILE A 207 -45.54 -10.69 16.34
CA ILE A 207 -44.33 -10.05 16.88
C ILE A 207 -43.76 -10.89 18.01
N ARG A 208 -44.59 -11.35 18.96
CA ARG A 208 -44.14 -12.21 20.05
C ARG A 208 -43.54 -13.52 19.53
N ILE A 209 -44.20 -14.21 18.61
CA ILE A 209 -43.69 -15.46 18.03
C ILE A 209 -42.37 -15.22 17.30
N VAL A 210 -42.23 -14.13 16.54
CA VAL A 210 -40.98 -13.78 15.84
C VAL A 210 -39.86 -13.54 16.84
N LEU A 211 -40.13 -12.86 17.95
CA LEU A 211 -39.14 -12.65 19.01
C LEU A 211 -38.73 -13.96 19.69
N GLU A 212 -39.69 -14.86 19.95
CA GLU A 212 -39.42 -16.20 20.49
C GLU A 212 -38.56 -17.03 19.52
N VAL A 213 -38.86 -16.97 18.22
CA VAL A 213 -38.06 -17.64 17.18
C VAL A 213 -36.64 -17.08 17.13
N LEU A 214 -36.47 -15.75 17.14
CA LEU A 214 -35.16 -15.12 17.12
C LEU A 214 -34.31 -15.42 18.36
N ALA A 215 -34.91 -15.86 19.45
CA ALA A 215 -34.23 -16.27 20.68
C ALA A 215 -34.02 -17.80 20.79
N ASP A 216 -34.39 -18.57 19.76
CA ASP A 216 -34.24 -20.02 19.72
C ASP A 216 -32.84 -20.43 19.24
N ASP A 217 -32.18 -21.35 19.94
CA ASP A 217 -30.84 -21.86 19.63
C ASP A 217 -30.70 -22.36 18.17
N ARG A 218 -31.78 -22.83 17.55
CA ARG A 218 -31.77 -23.30 16.15
C ARG A 218 -31.59 -22.14 15.17
N ILE A 219 -32.09 -20.95 15.51
CA ILE A 219 -31.88 -19.76 14.69
C ILE A 219 -30.44 -19.28 14.78
N ASP A 220 -29.76 -19.46 15.92
CA ASP A 220 -28.32 -19.16 16.02
C ASP A 220 -27.49 -20.01 15.06
N HIS A 221 -27.81 -21.32 14.95
CA HIS A 221 -27.15 -22.19 13.97
C HIS A 221 -27.43 -21.74 12.53
N PHE A 222 -28.69 -21.43 12.21
CA PHE A 222 -29.06 -20.93 10.88
C PHE A 222 -28.33 -19.63 10.54
N PHE A 223 -28.24 -18.69 11.49
CA PHE A 223 -27.55 -17.43 11.29
C PHE A 223 -26.04 -17.65 11.06
N ALA A 224 -25.40 -18.54 11.82
CA ALA A 224 -24.00 -18.91 11.61
C ALA A 224 -23.76 -19.50 10.22
N GLU A 225 -24.68 -20.31 9.70
CA GLU A 225 -24.62 -20.86 8.35
C GLU A 225 -24.73 -19.76 7.28
N VAL A 226 -25.69 -18.83 7.43
CA VAL A 226 -25.81 -17.67 6.53
C VAL A 226 -24.55 -16.81 6.54
N VAL A 227 -23.97 -16.52 7.72
CA VAL A 227 -22.70 -15.77 7.83
C VAL A 227 -21.56 -16.52 7.14
N ARG A 228 -21.50 -17.84 7.30
CA ARG A 228 -20.49 -18.70 6.67
C ARG A 228 -20.60 -18.71 5.15
N GLU A 229 -21.80 -18.78 4.60
CA GLU A 229 -22.03 -18.68 3.16
C GLU A 229 -21.64 -17.31 2.62
N ASN A 230 -22.06 -16.23 3.30
CA ASN A 230 -21.68 -14.86 2.93
C ASN A 230 -20.15 -14.66 2.99
N ARG A 231 -19.44 -15.27 3.95
CA ARG A 231 -17.97 -15.27 3.99
C ARG A 231 -17.37 -15.74 2.67
N GLN A 232 -17.86 -16.88 2.19
CA GLN A 232 -17.31 -17.54 1.00
C GLN A 232 -17.50 -16.63 -0.22
N GLN A 233 -18.66 -16.00 -0.35
CA GLN A 233 -18.95 -15.05 -1.43
C GLN A 233 -18.04 -13.81 -1.36
N ILE A 234 -17.88 -13.19 -0.18
CA ILE A 234 -17.02 -12.01 -0.03
C ILE A 234 -15.55 -12.38 -0.30
N ARG A 235 -15.09 -13.54 0.18
CA ARG A 235 -13.72 -14.04 -0.08
C ARG A 235 -13.47 -14.23 -1.57
N GLU A 236 -14.40 -14.85 -2.29
CA GLU A 236 -14.31 -15.02 -3.74
C GLU A 236 -14.25 -13.66 -4.45
N ALA A 237 -15.14 -12.72 -4.10
CA ALA A 237 -15.14 -11.38 -4.66
C ALA A 237 -13.83 -10.61 -4.38
N VAL A 238 -13.27 -10.72 -3.18
CA VAL A 238 -11.99 -10.10 -2.81
C VAL A 238 -10.84 -10.73 -3.58
N SER A 239 -10.83 -12.07 -3.71
CA SER A 239 -9.80 -12.79 -4.46
C SER A 239 -9.78 -12.43 -5.96
N LEU A 240 -10.96 -12.22 -6.55
CA LEU A 240 -11.14 -11.82 -7.94
C LEU A 240 -10.85 -10.32 -8.17
N GLY A 241 -10.66 -9.52 -7.11
CA GLY A 241 -10.37 -8.09 -7.23
C GLY A 241 -11.58 -7.19 -7.49
N LEU A 242 -12.81 -7.73 -7.42
CA LEU A 242 -14.07 -7.03 -7.69
C LEU A 242 -14.44 -5.93 -6.67
N HIS A 243 -13.58 -5.70 -5.67
CA HIS A 243 -13.69 -4.58 -4.73
C HIS A 243 -12.94 -3.33 -5.19
N TYR A 244 -12.11 -3.43 -6.24
CA TYR A 244 -11.35 -2.31 -6.81
C TYR A 244 -11.76 -1.97 -8.25
N GLU A 245 -12.11 -2.96 -9.06
CA GLU A 245 -12.53 -2.77 -10.46
C GLU A 245 -13.87 -3.48 -10.69
N ASP A 246 -14.84 -2.76 -11.27
CA ASP A 246 -16.11 -3.33 -11.71
C ASP A 246 -15.89 -4.02 -13.06
N ASP A 247 -15.48 -5.29 -13.01
CA ASP A 247 -15.38 -6.14 -14.19
C ASP A 247 -16.62 -7.06 -14.27
N PRO A 248 -17.53 -6.82 -15.24
CA PRO A 248 -18.76 -7.58 -15.37
C PRO A 248 -18.53 -9.05 -15.72
N GLU A 249 -17.43 -9.40 -16.42
CA GLU A 249 -17.11 -10.79 -16.76
C GLU A 249 -16.59 -11.57 -15.54
N LEU A 250 -15.85 -10.91 -14.65
CA LEU A 250 -15.42 -11.50 -13.38
C LEU A 250 -16.59 -11.63 -12.38
N ALA A 251 -17.55 -10.69 -12.40
CA ALA A 251 -18.73 -10.73 -11.53
C ALA A 251 -19.69 -11.89 -11.85
N GLU A 252 -19.76 -12.35 -13.10
CA GLU A 252 -20.54 -13.54 -13.49
C GLU A 252 -19.99 -14.85 -12.93
N ARG A 253 -18.73 -14.87 -12.47
CA ARG A 253 -18.11 -16.03 -11.83
C ARG A 253 -18.49 -16.19 -10.36
N LEU A 254 -19.15 -15.21 -9.77
CA LEU A 254 -19.64 -15.30 -8.39
C LEU A 254 -20.91 -16.16 -8.34
N PRO A 255 -21.06 -17.05 -7.33
CA PRO A 255 -22.25 -17.88 -7.17
C PRO A 255 -23.52 -17.07 -6.90
N ALA A 256 -23.39 -15.84 -6.40
CA ALA A 256 -24.46 -14.85 -6.29
C ALA A 256 -23.99 -13.50 -6.84
N ARG A 257 -24.82 -12.82 -7.64
CA ARG A 257 -24.48 -11.51 -8.19
C ARG A 257 -24.42 -10.47 -7.06
N PRO A 258 -23.35 -9.67 -6.95
CA PRO A 258 -23.28 -8.60 -5.96
C PRO A 258 -24.36 -7.55 -6.26
N GLU A 259 -25.24 -7.27 -5.30
CA GLU A 259 -26.37 -6.34 -5.39
C GLU A 259 -25.99 -4.84 -5.48
N ARG A 260 -24.82 -4.49 -6.03
CA ARG A 260 -24.42 -3.08 -6.16
C ARG A 260 -25.34 -2.24 -7.06
N SER A 261 -26.12 -2.88 -7.93
CA SER A 261 -27.12 -2.20 -8.79
C SER A 261 -28.33 -1.64 -8.03
N LEU A 262 -28.49 -1.94 -6.74
CA LEU A 262 -29.56 -1.37 -5.91
C LEU A 262 -29.20 0.00 -5.30
N PHE A 263 -27.92 0.39 -5.36
CA PHE A 263 -27.39 1.63 -4.76
C PHE A 263 -26.90 2.65 -5.79
N SER A 264 -27.20 2.44 -7.08
CA SER A 264 -26.92 3.39 -8.18
C SER A 264 -28.15 4.19 -8.58
#